data_AF-A0A0F6RCU7-F1
#
_entry.id   AF-A0A0F6RCU7-F1
#
_cell.length_a   1.000
_cell.length_b   1.000
_cell.length_c   1.000
_cell.angle_alpha   90.00
_cell.angle_beta   90.00
_cell.angle_gamma   90.00
#
_symmetry.space_group_name_H-M   'P 1'
#
loop_
_entity.id
_entity.type
_entity.pdbx_description
1 polymer ?
#
loop_
_entity_poly.entity_id
_entity_poly.type
_entity_poly.pdbx_seq_one_letter_code
_entity_poly.pdbx_strand_id
1 'polypeptide(L)'
;MINRLLLGVGVLAWSTGALAGKPYIEHEYEYVQPNGDVVTIYLNGHDYFGEQHSRTGELVIYDESLGGLAYAIVNEDKTELISTGELVSSSDFNPQTNRYVRRGGLSSGEKKEGSEENKEEKLGEETEQQQLIIKTREQALKERATYARGNVQGLTILIQFPDEPSTLTQSQIDEFLNGQNYTEFGNRSSVKAYFEEASNGTLNYSNTVTRYYTAQNNKSYYTDDDHSSTVRSRELITEALNWLENAEGFDFSTLSTDANNQIMSLNVFYAGDTDSAWSRGLWPHMGKLIPGFCADGVCTDRYQIQSMSNKLELGPIVHETAHLLFRWPDLYDYDESSFGSVADFGLMGLGAAKTDTKHNPVAPNGYFRYLAGWVDATELNPDVNPDAIQGQLSHTSGANNIFRWSNPNRPGEAFYVENIHQSGLNEFQPDSGLAIWHVDPDGENNNEALPFVQMEHADGNRDPENAANQGDSTDLFEGGSFDYNAPATGSGQTNSMWSDGSESGLYIHGISLASPTMSFTVGQEEAGNTQPTASHHFSNFLYHNELRVEPHGGWFYTEGGTFTFTLEGPSTADFDLYLQEWNGSQWVYVAASQSLSSSESIQYATQHGYYRVIVHSYYGSGYYDLKVY
;
A
#
# COMPACT_ATOMS: atom_id res chain seq x y z
N MET A 1 35.45 49.98 -18.09
CA MET A 1 33.98 50.01 -18.04
C MET A 1 33.45 49.02 -19.05
N ILE A 2 32.96 47.88 -18.57
CA ILE A 2 31.81 47.10 -19.08
C ILE A 2 31.70 45.95 -18.06
N ASN A 3 30.76 46.12 -17.13
CA ASN A 3 30.30 45.06 -16.24
C ASN A 3 29.58 44.01 -17.10
N ARG A 4 29.97 42.75 -16.98
CA ARG A 4 29.09 41.63 -17.34
C ARG A 4 28.51 41.07 -16.05
N LEU A 5 27.27 41.44 -15.78
CA LEU A 5 26.39 40.74 -14.86
C LEU A 5 26.32 39.26 -15.30
N LEU A 6 26.74 38.36 -14.42
CA LEU A 6 26.22 36.99 -14.42
C LEU A 6 24.77 37.09 -13.95
N LEU A 7 23.82 36.97 -14.88
CA LEU A 7 22.44 36.64 -14.52
C LEU A 7 22.45 35.22 -14.00
N GLY A 8 22.15 35.05 -12.71
CA GLY A 8 21.76 33.77 -12.15
C GLY A 8 20.50 33.31 -12.86
N VAL A 9 20.61 32.20 -13.59
CA VAL A 9 19.45 31.43 -14.01
C VAL A 9 18.93 30.77 -12.75
N GLY A 10 17.82 31.30 -12.22
CA GLY A 10 17.06 30.62 -11.18
C GLY A 10 16.51 29.34 -11.78
N VAL A 11 17.13 28.21 -11.46
CA VAL A 11 16.52 26.89 -11.62
C VAL A 11 15.37 26.88 -10.63
N LEU A 12 14.13 26.87 -11.15
CA LEU A 12 12.97 26.45 -10.38
C LEU A 12 13.16 24.97 -10.13
N ALA A 13 13.78 24.61 -9.01
CA ALA A 13 13.88 23.23 -8.54
C ALA A 13 12.46 22.71 -8.31
N TRP A 14 12.05 21.72 -9.10
CA TRP A 14 10.81 20.99 -8.86
C TRP A 14 11.11 19.99 -7.75
N SER A 15 10.47 20.18 -6.61
CA SER A 15 10.75 19.44 -5.38
C SER A 15 10.44 17.94 -5.53
N THR A 16 11.43 17.07 -5.34
CA THR A 16 11.20 15.64 -5.15
C THR A 16 10.69 15.40 -3.72
N GLY A 17 9.71 14.51 -3.58
CA GLY A 17 9.16 14.07 -2.28
C GLY A 17 10.18 13.32 -1.45
N ALA A 18 9.84 12.98 -0.20
CA ALA A 18 10.61 11.99 0.54
C ALA A 18 10.53 10.64 -0.21
N LEU A 19 11.67 9.98 -0.44
CA LEU A 19 11.77 8.82 -1.34
C LEU A 19 11.89 7.45 -0.64
N ALA A 20 11.93 7.37 0.69
CA ALA A 20 12.22 6.08 1.33
C ALA A 20 11.06 5.07 1.22
N GLY A 21 11.41 3.84 0.79
CA GLY A 21 10.73 2.54 0.93
C GLY A 21 9.26 2.40 0.56
N LYS A 22 8.72 3.38 -0.15
CA LYS A 22 7.42 3.30 -0.80
C LYS A 22 7.50 2.62 -2.18
N PRO A 23 6.38 2.10 -2.69
CA PRO A 23 6.23 1.81 -4.11
C PRO A 23 6.48 3.07 -4.95
N TYR A 24 7.31 2.94 -5.98
CA TYR A 24 7.53 3.95 -7.00
C TYR A 24 6.49 3.74 -8.10
N ILE A 25 5.54 4.68 -8.21
CA ILE A 25 4.51 4.69 -9.28
C ILE A 25 4.72 5.96 -10.09
N GLU A 26 5.24 5.81 -11.30
CA GLU A 26 5.66 6.92 -12.18
C GLU A 26 6.44 7.99 -11.40
N HIS A 27 7.30 7.55 -10.49
CA HIS A 27 7.97 8.44 -9.57
C HIS A 27 8.99 9.29 -10.33
N GLU A 28 8.76 10.60 -10.37
CA GLU A 28 9.63 11.55 -11.05
C GLU A 28 10.80 11.98 -10.16
N TYR A 29 12.02 11.89 -10.68
CA TYR A 29 13.19 12.53 -10.10
C TYR A 29 14.09 13.14 -11.18
N GLU A 30 14.89 14.14 -10.77
CA GLU A 30 15.88 14.77 -11.65
C GLU A 30 17.27 14.16 -11.41
N TYR A 31 18.03 13.96 -12.49
CA TYR A 31 19.39 13.45 -12.45
C TYR A 31 20.32 14.37 -13.25
N VAL A 32 21.49 14.69 -12.68
CA VAL A 32 22.51 15.52 -13.35
C VAL A 32 23.51 14.61 -14.05
N GLN A 33 23.49 14.63 -15.38
CA GLN A 33 24.40 13.86 -16.22
C GLN A 33 25.86 14.35 -16.09
N PRO A 34 26.85 13.51 -16.44
CA PRO A 34 28.28 13.89 -16.42
C PRO A 34 28.64 15.11 -17.29
N ASN A 35 27.84 15.39 -18.31
CA ASN A 35 27.98 16.55 -19.18
C ASN A 35 27.34 17.84 -18.59
N GLY A 36 26.67 17.74 -17.43
CA GLY A 36 25.97 18.83 -16.75
C GLY A 36 24.49 19.00 -17.16
N ASP A 37 23.97 18.18 -18.07
CA ASP A 37 22.55 18.21 -18.43
C ASP A 37 21.70 17.63 -17.29
N VAL A 38 20.58 18.28 -16.98
CA VAL A 38 19.60 17.76 -16.01
C VAL A 38 18.49 17.04 -16.78
N VAL A 39 18.24 15.79 -16.44
CA VAL A 39 17.20 14.95 -17.06
C VAL A 39 16.16 14.53 -16.04
N THR A 40 14.90 14.41 -16.47
CA THR A 40 13.81 13.87 -15.66
C THR A 40 13.64 12.39 -15.98
N ILE A 41 13.65 11.57 -14.94
CA ILE A 41 13.50 10.11 -15.00
C ILE A 41 12.22 9.71 -14.26
N TYR A 42 11.51 8.74 -14.83
CA TYR A 42 10.37 8.09 -14.22
C TYR A 42 10.82 6.74 -13.68
N LEU A 43 10.58 6.50 -12.41
CA LEU A 43 10.91 5.26 -11.72
C LEU A 43 9.63 4.51 -11.37
N ASN A 44 9.60 3.22 -11.73
CA ASN A 44 8.56 2.29 -11.32
C ASN A 44 9.19 1.13 -10.55
N GLY A 45 8.50 0.61 -9.54
CA GLY A 45 8.99 -0.49 -8.69
C GLY A 45 8.99 -0.11 -7.22
N HIS A 46 10.10 -0.37 -6.52
CA HIS A 46 10.24 -0.23 -5.08
C HIS A 46 11.72 -0.27 -4.64
N ASP A 47 11.98 -0.34 -3.33
CA ASP A 47 13.33 -0.25 -2.77
C ASP A 47 14.32 -1.35 -3.20
N TYR A 48 13.82 -2.49 -3.67
CA TYR A 48 14.67 -3.61 -4.07
C TYR A 48 14.74 -3.80 -5.60
N PHE A 49 13.76 -3.32 -6.37
CA PHE A 49 13.82 -3.28 -7.83
C PHE A 49 13.20 -2.01 -8.40
N GLY A 50 13.85 -1.39 -9.38
CA GLY A 50 13.44 -0.11 -9.97
C GLY A 50 13.67 -0.06 -11.47
N GLU A 51 12.59 -0.08 -12.25
CA GLU A 51 12.64 0.13 -13.69
C GLU A 51 12.57 1.64 -14.00
N GLN A 52 13.59 2.14 -14.69
CA GLN A 52 13.73 3.55 -15.00
C GLN A 52 13.38 3.83 -16.46
N HIS A 53 12.63 4.91 -16.69
CA HIS A 53 12.31 5.40 -18.03
C HIS A 53 12.65 6.87 -18.18
N SER A 54 13.02 7.25 -19.40
CA SER A 54 13.12 8.63 -19.81
C SER A 54 11.72 9.27 -19.80
N ARG A 55 11.68 10.61 -19.91
CA ARG A 55 10.44 11.36 -20.11
C ARG A 55 9.67 11.02 -21.40
N THR A 56 10.28 10.30 -22.33
CA THR A 56 9.66 9.79 -23.56
C THR A 56 9.33 8.29 -23.49
N GLY A 57 9.65 7.61 -22.38
CA GLY A 57 9.27 6.22 -22.11
C GLY A 57 10.29 5.16 -22.54
N GLU A 58 11.46 5.56 -23.06
CA GLU A 58 12.58 4.64 -23.26
C GLU A 58 13.13 4.14 -21.93
N LEU A 59 13.58 2.87 -21.89
CA LEU A 59 14.29 2.31 -20.74
C LEU A 59 15.61 3.06 -20.50
N VAL A 60 15.99 3.17 -19.24
CA VAL A 60 17.18 3.86 -18.78
C VAL A 60 17.95 2.96 -17.80
N ILE A 61 19.28 2.97 -17.90
CA ILE A 61 20.19 2.27 -16.99
C ILE A 61 21.37 3.18 -16.64
N TYR A 62 21.96 3.03 -15.46
CA TYR A 62 23.25 3.65 -15.16
C TYR A 62 24.37 2.91 -15.90
N ASP A 63 25.12 3.61 -16.73
CA ASP A 63 26.27 3.08 -17.47
C ASP A 63 27.57 3.51 -16.78
N GLU A 64 28.24 2.56 -16.14
CA GLU A 64 29.50 2.80 -15.41
C GLU A 64 30.64 3.29 -16.31
N SER A 65 30.60 2.98 -17.62
CA SER A 65 31.62 3.45 -18.55
C SER A 65 31.44 4.92 -18.94
N LEU A 66 30.18 5.39 -18.90
CA LEU A 66 29.83 6.78 -19.17
C LEU A 66 29.74 7.62 -17.88
N GLY A 67 29.57 6.96 -16.72
CA GLY A 67 29.38 7.59 -15.42
C GLY A 67 28.01 8.25 -15.25
N GLY A 68 27.00 7.85 -16.03
CA GLY A 68 25.69 8.51 -16.06
C GLY A 68 24.57 7.64 -16.60
N LEU A 69 23.36 8.19 -16.66
CA LEU A 69 22.17 7.47 -17.13
C LEU A 69 22.16 7.39 -18.66
N ALA A 70 22.22 6.19 -19.19
CA ALA A 70 22.14 5.89 -20.62
C ALA A 70 20.77 5.32 -20.99
N TYR A 71 20.36 5.53 -22.24
CA TYR A 71 19.26 4.75 -22.80
C TYR A 71 19.62 3.26 -22.79
N ALA A 72 18.62 2.42 -22.58
CA ALA A 72 18.77 0.98 -22.53
C ALA A 72 17.85 0.28 -23.54
N ILE A 73 18.28 -0.89 -23.97
CA ILE A 73 17.44 -1.89 -24.62
C ILE A 73 17.41 -3.14 -23.75
N VAL A 74 16.31 -3.87 -23.79
CA VAL A 74 16.24 -5.19 -23.18
C VAL A 74 16.70 -6.24 -24.20
N ASN A 75 17.44 -7.26 -23.76
CA ASN A 75 17.82 -8.40 -24.60
C ASN A 75 16.58 -9.22 -25.04
N GLU A 76 16.76 -10.12 -26.01
CA GLU A 76 15.64 -10.89 -26.58
C GLU A 76 14.90 -11.75 -25.54
N ASP A 77 15.64 -12.27 -24.55
CA ASP A 77 15.13 -13.15 -23.50
C ASP A 77 14.52 -12.38 -22.30
N LYS A 78 14.62 -11.05 -22.28
CA LYS A 78 14.17 -10.17 -21.19
C LYS A 78 14.81 -10.42 -19.82
N THR A 79 16.10 -10.76 -19.83
CA THR A 79 16.91 -11.01 -18.64
C THR A 79 17.94 -9.92 -18.36
N GLU A 80 18.21 -9.04 -19.33
CA GLU A 80 19.25 -8.02 -19.16
C GLU A 80 18.86 -6.70 -19.85
N LEU A 81 19.09 -5.59 -19.13
CA LEU A 81 19.11 -4.26 -19.70
C LEU A 81 20.53 -3.94 -20.18
N ILE A 82 20.64 -3.65 -21.47
CA ILE A 82 21.89 -3.36 -22.15
C ILE A 82 21.91 -1.87 -22.48
N SER A 83 22.92 -1.15 -21.97
CA SER A 83 23.16 0.25 -22.33
C SER A 83 23.37 0.40 -23.84
N THR A 84 22.76 1.42 -24.44
CA THR A 84 23.01 1.79 -25.84
C THR A 84 24.33 2.54 -26.02
N GLY A 85 25.00 2.93 -24.93
CA GLY A 85 26.16 3.81 -24.94
C GLY A 85 25.83 5.28 -25.21
N GLU A 86 24.54 5.66 -25.16
CA GLU A 86 24.07 7.03 -25.37
C GLU A 86 23.40 7.57 -24.10
N LEU A 87 23.94 8.65 -23.53
CA LEU A 87 23.35 9.32 -22.36
C LEU A 87 21.94 9.84 -22.68
N VAL A 88 21.04 9.73 -21.71
CA VAL A 88 19.72 10.36 -21.77
C VAL A 88 19.89 11.87 -21.90
N SER A 89 19.19 12.49 -22.84
CA SER A 89 19.26 13.93 -23.09
C SER A 89 17.93 14.63 -22.81
N SER A 90 18.00 15.79 -22.15
CA SER A 90 16.84 16.66 -21.94
C SER A 90 16.29 17.23 -23.25
N SER A 91 17.09 17.28 -24.32
CA SER A 91 16.68 17.77 -25.64
C SER A 91 15.71 16.84 -26.37
N ASP A 92 15.64 15.58 -25.97
CA ASP A 92 14.89 14.56 -26.70
C ASP A 92 13.39 14.63 -26.38
N PHE A 93 13.06 15.29 -25.26
CA PHE A 93 11.69 15.58 -24.89
C PHE A 93 11.16 16.84 -25.62
N ASN A 94 10.12 16.64 -26.45
CA ASN A 94 9.34 17.74 -27.02
C ASN A 94 7.89 17.71 -26.48
N PRO A 95 7.48 18.69 -25.65
CA PRO A 95 6.15 18.70 -25.04
C PRO A 95 5.01 18.86 -26.06
N GLN A 96 5.29 19.33 -27.29
CA GLN A 96 4.27 19.49 -28.33
C GLN A 96 3.88 18.17 -29.02
N THR A 97 4.71 17.13 -28.93
CA THR A 97 4.47 15.85 -29.62
C THR A 97 3.86 14.78 -28.73
N ASN A 98 3.76 15.01 -27.40
CA ASN A 98 3.18 14.13 -26.38
C ASN A 98 3.56 12.65 -26.57
N ARG A 99 4.86 12.36 -26.58
CA ARG A 99 5.44 11.08 -27.02
C ARG A 99 5.68 10.03 -25.92
N TYR A 100 5.00 10.09 -24.80
CA TYR A 100 5.21 9.10 -23.74
C TYR A 100 4.57 7.76 -24.12
N VAL A 101 5.41 6.74 -24.32
CA VAL A 101 5.00 5.33 -24.45
C VAL A 101 5.97 4.49 -23.64
N ARG A 102 5.55 4.01 -22.47
CA ARG A 102 6.36 3.16 -21.60
C ARG A 102 6.77 1.89 -22.35
N ARG A 103 8.07 1.67 -22.48
CA ARG A 103 8.63 0.43 -23.04
C ARG A 103 8.82 -0.59 -21.91
N GLY A 104 8.35 -1.81 -22.13
CA GLY A 104 8.56 -2.90 -21.17
C GLY A 104 10.03 -3.34 -21.13
N GLY A 105 10.58 -3.54 -19.93
CA GLY A 105 11.92 -4.06 -19.71
C GLY A 105 11.93 -5.55 -19.37
N LEU A 106 12.48 -5.87 -18.20
CA LEU A 106 12.77 -7.24 -17.76
C LEU A 106 11.50 -8.07 -17.52
N SER A 107 11.65 -9.40 -17.60
CA SER A 107 10.58 -10.34 -17.23
C SER A 107 10.33 -10.33 -15.71
N SER A 108 9.11 -10.65 -15.27
CA SER A 108 8.76 -10.67 -13.84
C SER A 108 9.68 -11.58 -13.01
N GLY A 109 10.08 -12.74 -13.54
CA GLY A 109 11.02 -13.64 -12.85
C GLY A 109 12.38 -13.01 -12.56
N GLU A 110 12.89 -12.21 -13.50
CA GLU A 110 14.19 -11.52 -13.36
C GLU A 110 14.08 -10.31 -12.44
N LYS A 111 12.92 -9.61 -12.45
CA LYS A 111 12.63 -8.56 -11.47
C LYS A 111 12.56 -9.13 -10.04
N LYS A 112 11.97 -10.33 -9.87
CA LYS A 112 11.92 -11.04 -8.59
C LYS A 112 13.33 -11.41 -8.10
N GLU A 113 14.14 -12.05 -8.94
CA GLU A 113 15.52 -12.43 -8.60
C GLU A 113 16.36 -11.20 -8.22
N GLY A 114 16.32 -10.13 -9.03
CA GLY A 114 17.02 -8.88 -8.71
C GLY A 114 16.53 -8.20 -7.42
N SER A 115 15.24 -8.32 -7.11
CA SER A 115 14.67 -7.84 -5.84
C SER A 115 15.23 -8.61 -4.63
N GLU A 116 15.34 -9.93 -4.75
CA GLU A 116 15.89 -10.78 -3.69
C GLU A 116 17.36 -10.46 -3.43
N GLU A 117 18.17 -10.34 -4.49
CA GLU A 117 19.60 -9.99 -4.38
C GLU A 117 19.81 -8.61 -3.73
N ASN A 118 19.08 -7.58 -4.17
CA ASN A 118 19.21 -6.23 -3.60
C ASN A 118 18.70 -6.17 -2.14
N LYS A 119 17.69 -6.97 -1.80
CA LYS A 119 17.22 -7.12 -0.42
C LYS A 119 18.28 -7.77 0.47
N GLU A 120 18.95 -8.81 0.00
CA GLU A 120 20.08 -9.42 0.71
C GLU A 120 21.24 -8.44 0.89
N GLU A 121 21.56 -7.63 -0.12
CA GLU A 121 22.59 -6.59 -0.01
C GLU A 121 22.26 -5.55 1.07
N LYS A 122 21.01 -5.07 1.10
CA LYS A 122 20.53 -4.02 2.02
C LYS A 122 20.35 -4.54 3.45
N LEU A 123 19.75 -5.71 3.63
CA LEU A 123 19.40 -6.25 4.96
C LEU A 123 20.43 -7.24 5.52
N GLY A 124 21.35 -7.71 4.68
CA GLY A 124 22.27 -8.80 4.98
C GLY A 124 21.60 -10.17 4.94
N GLU A 125 22.41 -11.22 4.87
CA GLU A 125 21.94 -12.61 4.93
C GLU A 125 21.31 -12.93 6.30
N GLU A 126 20.26 -13.75 6.29
CA GLU A 126 19.77 -14.38 7.52
C GLU A 126 20.80 -15.42 8.00
N THR A 127 21.25 -15.27 9.24
CA THR A 127 22.25 -16.19 9.82
C THR A 127 21.66 -17.59 10.06
N GLU A 128 22.47 -18.65 10.01
CA GLU A 128 22.04 -20.03 10.34
C GLU A 128 21.35 -20.15 11.72
N GLN A 129 21.64 -19.26 12.67
CA GLN A 129 20.96 -19.20 13.97
C GLN A 129 19.53 -18.64 13.89
N GLN A 130 19.24 -17.74 12.95
CA GLN A 130 17.88 -17.26 12.66
C GLN A 130 17.05 -18.35 11.98
N GLN A 131 17.67 -19.18 11.14
CA GLN A 131 17.03 -20.32 10.49
C GLN A 131 16.65 -21.46 11.46
N LEU A 132 17.30 -21.54 12.64
CA LEU A 132 16.98 -22.51 13.70
C LEU A 132 15.78 -22.10 14.57
N ILE A 133 15.24 -20.88 14.38
CA ILE A 133 14.09 -20.39 15.14
C ILE A 133 12.82 -21.04 14.60
N ILE A 134 12.25 -21.99 15.35
CA ILE A 134 10.94 -22.60 15.09
C ILE A 134 9.83 -21.65 15.55
N LYS A 135 9.76 -20.43 15.01
CA LYS A 135 8.63 -19.51 15.23
C LYS A 135 7.92 -19.32 13.91
N THR A 136 6.59 -19.29 13.95
CA THR A 136 5.83 -18.86 12.77
C THR A 136 6.06 -17.36 12.53
N ARG A 137 5.86 -16.90 11.30
CA ARG A 137 5.91 -15.47 10.95
C ARG A 137 5.03 -14.63 11.88
N GLU A 138 3.80 -15.09 12.15
CA GLU A 138 2.87 -14.44 13.08
C GLU A 138 3.46 -14.30 14.50
N GLN A 139 4.08 -15.36 15.02
CA GLN A 139 4.70 -15.34 16.35
C GLN A 139 5.86 -14.34 16.41
N ALA A 140 6.71 -14.30 15.38
CA ALA A 140 7.83 -13.35 15.31
C ALA A 140 7.35 -11.89 15.27
N LEU A 141 6.31 -11.60 14.47
CA LEU A 141 5.73 -10.25 14.37
C LEU A 141 5.05 -9.82 15.68
N LYS A 142 4.28 -10.71 16.33
CA LYS A 142 3.66 -10.44 17.63
C LYS A 142 4.69 -10.20 18.73
N GLU A 143 5.75 -11.00 18.77
CA GLU A 143 6.83 -10.82 19.73
C GLU A 143 7.53 -9.47 19.53
N ARG A 144 7.85 -9.11 18.28
CA ARG A 144 8.41 -7.80 17.96
C ARG A 144 7.51 -6.67 18.45
N ALA A 145 6.21 -6.78 18.21
CA ALA A 145 5.23 -5.78 18.62
C ALA A 145 5.18 -5.54 20.14
N THR A 146 5.54 -6.52 20.97
CA THR A 146 5.56 -6.32 22.43
C THR A 146 6.54 -5.23 22.88
N TYR A 147 7.60 -4.97 22.09
CA TYR A 147 8.57 -3.90 22.33
C TYR A 147 8.15 -2.57 21.70
N ALA A 148 7.12 -2.57 20.84
CA ALA A 148 6.57 -1.41 20.16
C ALA A 148 5.22 -0.98 20.79
N ARG A 149 5.15 -0.96 22.13
CA ARG A 149 3.95 -0.61 22.91
C ARG A 149 4.27 0.34 24.05
N GLY A 150 3.32 1.21 24.40
CA GLY A 150 3.51 2.23 25.43
C GLY A 150 4.43 3.33 24.92
N ASN A 151 5.37 3.79 25.74
CA ASN A 151 6.32 4.82 25.32
C ASN A 151 7.50 4.18 24.60
N VAL A 152 7.65 4.48 23.30
CA VAL A 152 8.75 4.00 22.47
C VAL A 152 9.55 5.21 21.98
N GLN A 153 10.85 5.21 22.27
CA GLN A 153 11.78 6.27 21.92
C GLN A 153 12.71 5.79 20.78
N GLY A 154 12.51 6.32 19.59
CA GLY A 154 13.41 6.18 18.44
C GLY A 154 14.50 7.26 18.40
N LEU A 155 15.45 7.11 17.49
CA LEU A 155 16.49 8.09 17.19
C LEU A 155 16.31 8.61 15.76
N THR A 156 16.29 9.93 15.59
CA THR A 156 16.39 10.56 14.26
C THR A 156 17.66 11.40 14.18
N ILE A 157 18.58 10.97 13.32
CA ILE A 157 19.84 11.66 13.06
C ILE A 157 19.64 12.63 11.91
N LEU A 158 19.93 13.91 12.15
CA LEU A 158 19.92 14.95 11.13
C LEU A 158 21.33 15.17 10.59
N ILE A 159 21.47 15.10 9.27
CA ILE A 159 22.76 15.23 8.58
C ILE A 159 22.70 16.39 7.58
N GLN A 160 23.78 17.16 7.53
CA GLN A 160 24.05 18.15 6.49
C GLN A 160 25.48 17.98 5.97
N PHE A 161 25.79 18.61 4.85
CA PHE A 161 27.11 18.52 4.22
C PHE A 161 27.86 19.86 4.29
N PRO A 162 29.20 19.87 4.22
CA PRO A 162 29.98 21.11 4.21
C PRO A 162 29.58 22.10 3.11
N ASP A 163 29.14 21.58 1.96
CA ASP A 163 28.68 22.33 0.78
C ASP A 163 27.17 22.41 0.62
N GLU A 164 26.40 21.64 1.40
CA GLU A 164 24.94 21.64 1.35
C GLU A 164 24.32 21.63 2.77
N PRO A 165 24.09 22.82 3.35
CA PRO A 165 23.39 22.96 4.62
C PRO A 165 21.89 22.67 4.46
N SER A 166 21.23 22.19 5.52
CA SER A 166 19.78 21.94 5.47
C SER A 166 18.97 23.23 5.39
N THR A 167 17.87 23.18 4.66
CA THR A 167 16.89 24.27 4.59
C THR A 167 15.84 24.20 5.70
N LEU A 168 15.66 23.02 6.30
CA LEU A 168 14.77 22.78 7.42
C LEU A 168 15.53 22.95 8.73
N THR A 169 14.85 23.45 9.76
CA THR A 169 15.43 23.52 11.11
C THR A 169 15.17 22.24 11.89
N GLN A 170 16.02 21.95 12.87
CA GLN A 170 15.80 20.83 13.80
C GLN A 170 14.41 20.89 14.44
N SER A 171 13.95 22.08 14.83
CA SER A 171 12.63 22.27 15.46
C SER A 171 11.47 21.94 14.52
N GLN A 172 11.59 22.23 13.22
CA GLN A 172 10.55 21.86 12.26
C GLN A 172 10.45 20.34 12.11
N ILE A 173 11.60 19.66 12.09
CA ILE A 173 11.65 18.20 11.98
C ILE A 173 11.19 17.55 13.29
N ASP A 174 11.55 18.12 14.44
CA ASP A 174 11.06 17.67 15.74
C ASP A 174 9.53 17.81 15.86
N GLU A 175 8.95 18.93 15.46
CA GLU A 175 7.49 19.09 15.43
C GLU A 175 6.83 18.13 14.42
N PHE A 176 7.44 17.87 13.26
CA PHE A 176 6.93 16.87 12.31
C PHE A 176 6.94 15.44 12.86
N LEU A 177 7.95 15.08 13.65
CA LEU A 177 8.07 13.72 14.19
C LEU A 177 7.29 13.56 15.50
N ASN A 178 7.25 14.59 16.35
CA ASN A 178 6.81 14.51 17.75
C ASN A 178 5.65 15.46 18.11
N GLY A 179 5.30 16.43 17.26
CA GLY A 179 4.33 17.47 17.59
C GLY A 179 2.90 16.95 17.64
N GLN A 180 2.14 17.24 18.69
CA GLN A 180 0.76 16.73 18.83
C GLN A 180 -0.23 17.33 17.82
N ASN A 181 0.04 18.56 17.36
CA ASN A 181 -0.87 19.34 16.51
C ASN A 181 -0.19 19.81 15.21
N TYR A 182 0.78 19.04 14.72
CA TYR A 182 1.53 19.40 13.52
C TYR A 182 0.68 19.27 12.25
N THR A 183 0.72 20.30 11.38
CA THR A 183 0.01 20.28 10.09
C THR A 183 0.79 20.98 8.96
N GLU A 184 2.10 21.16 9.09
CA GLU A 184 2.90 21.82 8.04
C GLU A 184 3.07 20.92 6.80
N PHE A 185 3.40 21.54 5.66
CA PHE A 185 3.56 20.91 4.34
C PHE A 185 2.34 20.10 3.87
N GLY A 186 1.13 20.46 4.34
CA GLY A 186 -0.11 19.79 3.96
C GLY A 186 -0.36 18.47 4.68
N ASN A 187 0.53 18.05 5.58
CA ASN A 187 0.34 16.83 6.35
C ASN A 187 -0.82 16.99 7.34
N ARG A 188 -1.59 15.91 7.51
CA ARG A 188 -2.69 15.89 8.48
C ARG A 188 -2.21 15.92 9.94
N SER A 189 -1.05 15.32 10.20
CA SER A 189 -0.54 15.10 11.56
C SER A 189 0.99 14.91 11.57
N SER A 190 1.57 14.77 12.76
CA SER A 190 2.95 14.28 12.93
C SER A 190 3.01 12.75 12.85
N VAL A 191 4.23 12.21 12.76
CA VAL A 191 4.47 10.76 12.86
C VAL A 191 3.95 10.20 14.19
N LYS A 192 4.23 10.88 15.31
CA LYS A 192 3.70 10.51 16.62
C LYS A 192 2.17 10.46 16.64
N ALA A 193 1.51 11.54 16.21
CA ALA A 193 0.05 11.63 16.25
C ALA A 193 -0.62 10.58 15.34
N TYR A 194 -0.01 10.26 14.19
CA TYR A 194 -0.45 9.16 13.32
C TYR A 194 -0.46 7.82 14.08
N PHE A 195 0.66 7.43 14.70
CA PHE A 195 0.75 6.15 15.43
C PHE A 195 -0.12 6.13 16.69
N GLU A 196 -0.30 7.26 17.36
CA GLU A 196 -1.25 7.38 18.47
C GLU A 196 -2.70 7.13 18.01
N GLU A 197 -3.12 7.70 16.87
CA GLU A 197 -4.46 7.47 16.30
C GLU A 197 -4.63 6.02 15.81
N ALA A 198 -3.67 5.52 15.02
CA ALA A 198 -3.72 4.16 14.45
C ALA A 198 -3.73 3.06 15.53
N SER A 199 -3.06 3.32 16.67
CA SER A 199 -2.94 2.38 17.79
C SER A 199 -3.99 2.57 18.88
N ASN A 200 -4.95 3.49 18.69
CA ASN A 200 -5.93 3.88 19.71
C ASN A 200 -5.27 4.25 21.07
N GLY A 201 -4.13 4.94 20.98
CA GLY A 201 -3.34 5.42 22.11
C GLY A 201 -2.51 4.35 22.83
N THR A 202 -2.42 3.12 22.30
CA THR A 202 -1.61 2.06 22.91
C THR A 202 -0.11 2.20 22.62
N LEU A 203 0.25 2.97 21.59
CA LEU A 203 1.62 3.35 21.27
C LEU A 203 1.77 4.88 21.30
N ASN A 204 2.69 5.35 22.11
CA ASN A 204 3.24 6.71 22.11
C ASN A 204 4.68 6.62 21.58
N TYR A 205 4.81 6.70 20.26
CA TYR A 205 6.11 6.70 19.58
C TYR A 205 6.63 8.13 19.45
N SER A 206 7.87 8.35 19.88
CA SER A 206 8.56 9.63 19.75
C SER A 206 10.01 9.43 19.33
N ASN A 207 10.63 10.48 18.80
CA ASN A 207 12.01 10.46 18.31
C ASN A 207 12.87 11.45 19.07
N THR A 208 14.09 11.04 19.42
CA THR A 208 15.13 11.97 19.83
C THR A 208 15.72 12.55 18.56
N VAL A 209 15.42 13.81 18.26
CA VAL A 209 15.88 14.48 17.04
C VAL A 209 17.20 15.17 17.33
N THR A 210 18.28 14.74 16.69
CA THR A 210 19.61 15.30 16.94
C THR A 210 19.73 16.71 16.38
N ARG A 211 20.70 17.49 16.87
CA ARG A 211 21.19 18.62 16.08
C ARG A 211 21.85 18.09 14.80
N TYR A 212 22.01 18.96 13.81
CA TYR A 212 22.68 18.59 12.57
C TYR A 212 24.13 18.19 12.80
N TYR A 213 24.45 16.97 12.37
CA TYR A 213 25.79 16.52 12.10
C TYR A 213 26.24 17.07 10.74
N THR A 214 27.44 17.66 10.66
CA THR A 214 28.04 18.01 9.37
C THR A 214 28.98 16.89 8.95
N ALA A 215 28.69 16.27 7.80
CA ALA A 215 29.51 15.20 7.24
C ALA A 215 30.96 15.63 7.00
N GLN A 216 31.89 14.68 7.04
CA GLN A 216 33.32 14.89 6.85
C GLN A 216 33.67 15.29 5.42
N ASN A 217 32.89 14.81 4.45
CA ASN A 217 33.05 15.12 3.04
C ASN A 217 31.85 15.90 2.49
N ASN A 218 32.04 16.51 1.34
CA ASN A 218 30.96 17.12 0.56
C ASN A 218 29.93 16.08 0.11
N LYS A 219 28.70 16.50 -0.19
CA LYS A 219 27.61 15.57 -0.54
C LYS A 219 27.97 14.65 -1.70
N SER A 220 28.66 15.18 -2.71
CA SER A 220 29.09 14.42 -3.90
C SER A 220 29.97 13.20 -3.61
N TYR A 221 30.64 13.15 -2.46
CA TYR A 221 31.38 11.96 -2.01
C TYR A 221 30.44 10.82 -1.61
N TYR A 222 29.31 11.15 -0.98
CA TYR A 222 28.34 10.16 -0.51
C TYR A 222 27.30 9.81 -1.59
N THR A 223 26.99 10.74 -2.50
CA THR A 223 26.10 10.50 -3.65
C THR A 223 26.82 9.92 -4.85
N ASP A 224 28.03 9.39 -4.66
CA ASP A 224 28.86 8.78 -5.69
C ASP A 224 28.17 7.54 -6.28
N ASP A 225 27.77 7.66 -7.55
CA ASP A 225 27.02 6.62 -8.25
C ASP A 225 27.84 5.38 -8.58
N ASP A 226 29.18 5.42 -8.48
CA ASP A 226 30.03 4.24 -8.69
C ASP A 226 29.83 3.17 -7.60
N HIS A 227 29.09 3.50 -6.54
CA HIS A 227 28.83 2.63 -5.40
C HIS A 227 27.33 2.37 -5.23
N SER A 228 26.99 1.17 -4.76
CA SER A 228 25.62 0.88 -4.36
C SER A 228 25.19 1.79 -3.20
N SER A 229 23.88 1.96 -3.08
CA SER A 229 23.26 2.81 -2.06
C SER A 229 23.63 2.41 -0.63
N THR A 230 24.05 1.16 -0.40
CA THR A 230 24.39 0.67 0.94
C THR A 230 25.80 1.09 1.39
N VAL A 231 26.74 1.31 0.49
CA VAL A 231 28.15 1.57 0.85
C VAL A 231 28.28 2.95 1.51
N ARG A 232 27.88 4.00 0.79
CA ARG A 232 28.05 5.39 1.24
C ARG A 232 27.08 5.78 2.34
N SER A 233 25.86 5.24 2.31
CA SER A 233 24.90 5.46 3.40
C SER A 233 25.39 4.87 4.72
N ARG A 234 25.87 3.61 4.76
CA ARG A 234 26.39 2.99 5.98
C ARG A 234 27.62 3.72 6.51
N GLU A 235 28.50 4.19 5.63
CA GLU A 235 29.64 5.04 5.99
C GLU A 235 29.16 6.33 6.70
N LEU A 236 28.25 7.07 6.07
CA LEU A 236 27.71 8.33 6.59
C LEU A 236 26.97 8.15 7.93
N ILE A 237 26.16 7.09 8.06
CA ILE A 237 25.43 6.77 9.27
C ILE A 237 26.40 6.45 10.41
N THR A 238 27.41 5.62 10.14
CA THR A 238 28.44 5.25 11.12
C THR A 238 29.24 6.48 11.57
N GLU A 239 29.53 7.39 10.65
CA GLU A 239 30.19 8.65 10.93
C GLU A 239 29.39 9.50 11.94
N ALA A 240 28.10 9.68 11.68
CA ALA A 240 27.21 10.46 12.53
C ALA A 240 26.99 9.82 13.91
N LEU A 241 26.85 8.49 13.97
CA LEU A 241 26.72 7.75 15.24
C LEU A 241 27.99 7.88 16.10
N ASN A 242 29.16 7.76 15.49
CA ASN A 242 30.43 7.97 16.20
C ASN A 242 30.56 9.40 16.72
N TRP A 243 30.09 10.40 15.97
CA TRP A 243 30.09 11.77 16.43
C TRP A 243 29.13 12.00 17.61
N LEU A 244 27.92 11.43 17.57
CA LEU A 244 26.96 11.48 18.68
C LEU A 244 27.56 10.92 19.97
N GLU A 245 28.17 9.74 19.90
CA GLU A 245 28.83 9.09 21.02
C GLU A 245 30.01 9.92 21.55
N ASN A 246 30.99 10.19 20.68
CA ASN A 246 32.30 10.66 21.14
C ASN A 246 32.38 12.17 21.35
N ALA A 247 31.59 12.95 20.59
CA ALA A 247 31.66 14.41 20.62
C ALA A 247 30.49 15.04 21.37
N GLU A 248 29.27 14.51 21.21
CA GLU A 248 28.09 15.03 21.90
C GLU A 248 27.83 14.31 23.24
N GLY A 249 28.42 13.12 23.45
CA GLY A 249 28.21 12.33 24.67
C GLY A 249 26.76 11.84 24.79
N PHE A 250 26.16 11.48 23.65
CA PHE A 250 24.79 10.99 23.60
C PHE A 250 24.67 9.63 24.28
N ASP A 251 23.80 9.51 25.28
CA ASP A 251 23.54 8.24 25.97
C ASP A 251 22.53 7.40 25.18
N PHE A 252 23.02 6.40 24.44
CA PHE A 252 22.20 5.53 23.61
C PHE A 252 21.28 4.60 24.43
N SER A 253 21.57 4.38 25.72
CA SER A 253 20.71 3.57 26.59
C SER A 253 19.34 4.22 26.86
N THR A 254 19.17 5.49 26.49
CA THR A 254 17.88 6.20 26.57
C THR A 254 16.88 5.78 25.50
N LEU A 255 17.32 5.08 24.45
CA LEU A 255 16.48 4.63 23.35
C LEU A 255 15.76 3.33 23.70
N SER A 256 14.57 3.13 23.14
CA SER A 256 13.85 1.87 23.29
C SER A 256 14.51 0.76 22.47
N THR A 257 14.62 -0.42 23.05
CA THR A 257 15.22 -1.60 22.43
C THR A 257 14.31 -2.82 22.48
N ASP A 258 14.61 -3.80 21.64
CA ASP A 258 14.02 -5.13 21.72
C ASP A 258 14.74 -6.06 22.71
N ALA A 259 14.33 -7.33 22.73
CA ALA A 259 14.90 -8.39 23.58
C ALA A 259 16.42 -8.55 23.46
N ASN A 260 17.00 -8.16 22.33
CA ASN A 260 18.42 -8.33 21.99
C ASN A 260 19.21 -7.02 22.17
N ASN A 261 18.64 -6.01 22.85
CA ASN A 261 19.19 -4.66 22.99
C ASN A 261 19.39 -3.95 21.64
N GLN A 262 18.64 -4.33 20.60
CA GLN A 262 18.65 -3.63 19.32
C GLN A 262 17.69 -2.45 19.37
N ILE A 263 18.15 -1.26 18.97
CA ILE A 263 17.35 -0.04 18.93
C ILE A 263 16.11 -0.27 18.04
N MET A 264 14.94 0.12 18.55
CA MET A 264 13.66 -0.13 17.88
C MET A 264 13.51 0.65 16.56
N SER A 265 14.03 1.88 16.50
CA SER A 265 13.91 2.74 15.33
C SER A 265 15.12 3.68 15.20
N LEU A 266 15.76 3.63 14.03
CA LEU A 266 16.82 4.55 13.60
C LEU A 266 16.42 5.19 12.27
N ASN A 267 16.12 6.49 12.32
CA ASN A 267 15.81 7.30 11.14
C ASN A 267 17.01 8.21 10.83
N VAL A 268 17.36 8.33 9.55
CA VAL A 268 18.50 9.16 9.12
C VAL A 268 18.03 10.09 8.02
N PHE A 269 18.01 11.38 8.32
CA PHE A 269 17.55 12.37 7.36
C PHE A 269 18.71 13.29 6.96
N TYR A 270 19.00 13.38 5.67
CA TYR A 270 20.10 14.19 5.15
C TYR A 270 19.62 15.40 4.34
N ALA A 271 20.39 16.49 4.36
CA ALA A 271 20.06 17.72 3.65
C ALA A 271 20.15 17.60 2.13
N GLY A 272 19.23 18.25 1.43
CA GLY A 272 19.23 18.36 -0.02
C GLY A 272 18.31 17.36 -0.71
N ASP A 273 18.24 17.47 -2.03
CA ASP A 273 17.53 16.52 -2.89
C ASP A 273 18.31 15.22 -3.06
N THR A 274 17.67 14.20 -3.65
CA THR A 274 18.35 12.97 -4.07
C THR A 274 19.06 13.23 -5.41
N ASP A 275 20.39 13.12 -5.40
CA ASP A 275 21.24 13.45 -6.57
C ASP A 275 21.96 12.21 -7.14
N SER A 276 21.53 11.01 -6.76
CA SER A 276 22.10 9.73 -7.20
C SER A 276 21.15 9.01 -8.17
N ALA A 277 21.71 8.12 -8.99
CA ALA A 277 20.93 7.15 -9.73
C ALA A 277 20.23 6.15 -8.77
N TRP A 278 19.15 5.53 -9.23
CA TRP A 278 18.40 4.57 -8.42
C TRP A 278 19.31 3.46 -7.86
N SER A 279 19.11 3.13 -6.59
CA SER A 279 19.90 2.15 -5.81
C SER A 279 21.41 2.44 -5.70
N ARG A 280 21.87 3.66 -6.02
CA ARG A 280 23.29 4.08 -5.93
C ARG A 280 23.49 5.25 -4.96
N GLY A 281 24.73 5.49 -4.52
CA GLY A 281 25.09 6.63 -3.67
C GLY A 281 24.27 6.78 -2.38
N LEU A 282 23.54 7.90 -2.24
CA LEU A 282 22.61 8.13 -1.12
C LEU A 282 21.14 7.95 -1.51
N TRP A 283 20.83 7.17 -2.56
CA TRP A 283 19.44 6.86 -2.89
C TRP A 283 18.67 6.40 -1.64
N PRO A 284 17.56 7.04 -1.26
CA PRO A 284 16.81 6.69 -0.05
C PRO A 284 16.37 5.23 -0.04
N HIS A 285 16.48 4.59 1.12
CA HIS A 285 16.13 3.18 1.28
C HIS A 285 16.02 2.79 2.76
N MET A 286 15.46 1.62 3.01
CA MET A 286 15.70 0.88 4.25
C MET A 286 16.85 -0.13 4.10
N GLY A 287 17.66 -0.24 5.15
CA GLY A 287 18.76 -1.20 5.21
C GLY A 287 19.07 -1.63 6.64
N LYS A 288 20.04 -2.54 6.77
CA LYS A 288 20.66 -2.91 8.04
C LYS A 288 22.04 -2.29 8.13
N LEU A 289 22.40 -1.73 9.30
CA LEU A 289 23.74 -1.20 9.52
C LEU A 289 24.71 -2.37 9.74
N ILE A 290 25.62 -2.56 8.80
CA ILE A 290 26.59 -3.66 8.80
C ILE A 290 27.99 -3.09 8.51
N PRO A 291 28.97 -3.24 9.43
CA PRO A 291 28.82 -3.75 10.79
C PRO A 291 27.92 -2.86 11.65
N GLY A 292 27.23 -3.45 12.62
CA GLY A 292 26.38 -2.69 13.54
C GLY A 292 27.20 -1.78 14.45
N PHE A 293 26.62 -0.65 14.86
CA PHE A 293 27.17 0.26 15.86
C PHE A 293 26.60 -0.08 17.23
N CYS A 294 27.44 -0.11 18.27
CA CYS A 294 27.02 -0.35 19.65
C CYS A 294 27.67 0.64 20.60
N ALA A 295 26.85 1.23 21.47
CA ALA A 295 27.26 2.15 22.54
C ALA A 295 26.28 2.02 23.71
N ASP A 296 26.72 2.32 24.92
CA ASP A 296 25.90 2.30 26.15
C ASP A 296 25.05 1.04 26.38
N GLY A 297 25.53 -0.12 25.91
CA GLY A 297 24.86 -1.41 26.08
C GLY A 297 23.72 -1.68 25.09
N VAL A 298 23.52 -0.83 24.08
CA VAL A 298 22.56 -1.03 22.99
C VAL A 298 23.25 -1.04 21.63
N CYS A 299 22.60 -1.60 20.62
CA CYS A 299 23.14 -1.69 19.27
C CYS A 299 22.12 -1.26 18.21
N THR A 300 22.60 -0.73 17.09
CA THR A 300 21.76 -0.49 15.90
C THR A 300 21.38 -1.81 15.21
N ASP A 301 20.29 -1.79 14.46
CA ASP A 301 19.88 -2.90 13.57
C ASP A 301 19.49 -2.35 12.19
N ARG A 302 18.19 -2.27 11.89
CA ARG A 302 17.67 -1.63 10.68
C ARG A 302 17.65 -0.10 10.82
N TYR A 303 17.87 0.59 9.72
CA TYR A 303 17.72 2.03 9.58
C TYR A 303 16.88 2.36 8.35
N GLN A 304 16.19 3.50 8.37
CA GLN A 304 15.77 4.18 7.14
C GLN A 304 16.70 5.37 6.88
N ILE A 305 17.00 5.66 5.62
CA ILE A 305 17.69 6.87 5.20
C ILE A 305 16.92 7.59 4.09
N GLN A 306 16.81 8.91 4.20
CA GLN A 306 16.13 9.73 3.20
C GLN A 306 16.67 11.16 3.07
N SER A 307 16.49 11.71 1.87
CA SER A 307 16.70 13.12 1.57
C SER A 307 15.64 14.00 2.22
N MET A 308 16.07 15.20 2.62
CA MET A 308 15.23 16.30 3.03
C MET A 308 15.58 17.52 2.20
N SER A 309 14.72 17.78 1.23
CA SER A 309 14.70 19.04 0.49
C SER A 309 14.15 20.16 1.39
N ASN A 310 13.06 20.79 0.96
CA ASN A 310 12.36 21.85 1.68
C ASN A 310 10.95 21.46 2.15
N LYS A 311 10.61 20.16 2.14
CA LYS A 311 9.29 19.63 2.51
C LYS A 311 9.39 18.28 3.21
N LEU A 312 8.36 17.94 3.98
CA LEU A 312 8.21 16.68 4.71
C LEU A 312 6.87 16.06 4.31
N GLU A 313 6.86 14.77 3.98
CA GLU A 313 5.66 14.02 3.59
C GLU A 313 5.43 12.89 4.60
N LEU A 314 4.26 12.83 5.23
CA LEU A 314 3.96 11.92 6.34
C LEU A 314 3.97 10.44 5.92
N GLY A 315 3.33 10.11 4.80
CA GLY A 315 3.08 8.75 4.34
C GLY A 315 4.34 7.87 4.24
N PRO A 316 5.36 8.27 3.47
CA PRO A 316 6.60 7.50 3.36
C PRO A 316 7.26 7.25 4.72
N ILE A 317 7.25 8.24 5.61
CA ILE A 317 7.90 8.12 6.92
C ILE A 317 7.19 7.13 7.84
N VAL A 318 5.86 7.16 7.86
CA VAL A 318 5.10 6.23 8.71
C VAL A 318 5.17 4.80 8.18
N HIS A 319 5.22 4.62 6.86
CA HIS A 319 5.43 3.33 6.23
C HIS A 319 6.80 2.75 6.62
N GLU A 320 7.89 3.50 6.46
CA GLU A 320 9.22 3.08 6.90
C GLU A 320 9.33 2.86 8.41
N THR A 321 8.67 3.73 9.18
CA THR A 321 8.64 3.56 10.64
C THR A 321 7.92 2.27 11.03
N ALA A 322 6.89 1.84 10.29
CA ALA A 322 6.21 0.58 10.56
C ALA A 322 7.13 -0.64 10.35
N HIS A 323 7.97 -0.61 9.31
CA HIS A 323 9.04 -1.59 9.12
C HIS A 323 10.04 -1.63 10.28
N LEU A 324 10.44 -0.45 10.77
CA LEU A 324 11.37 -0.34 11.89
C LEU A 324 10.76 -0.88 13.20
N LEU A 325 9.56 -0.44 13.55
CA LEU A 325 8.91 -0.78 14.81
C LEU A 325 8.41 -2.23 14.83
N PHE A 326 7.71 -2.67 13.78
CA PHE A 326 6.94 -3.91 13.79
C PHE A 326 7.50 -5.01 12.90
N ARG A 327 8.47 -4.70 12.02
CA ARG A 327 8.96 -5.63 10.99
C ARG A 327 7.84 -6.13 10.06
N TRP A 328 6.77 -5.35 9.93
CA TRP A 328 5.71 -5.66 8.96
C TRP A 328 6.31 -5.72 7.56
N PRO A 329 5.93 -6.68 6.73
CA PRO A 329 6.35 -6.71 5.33
C PRO A 329 5.53 -5.71 4.51
N ASP A 330 6.09 -5.32 3.38
CA ASP A 330 5.31 -4.74 2.28
C ASP A 330 4.30 -5.75 1.74
N LEU A 331 3.16 -5.24 1.30
CA LEU A 331 2.02 -5.99 0.75
C LEU A 331 1.69 -5.60 -0.69
N TYR A 332 2.43 -4.68 -1.27
CA TYR A 332 2.41 -4.41 -2.72
C TYR A 332 3.40 -5.34 -3.43
N ASP A 333 3.14 -5.66 -4.69
CA ASP A 333 3.99 -6.52 -5.51
C ASP A 333 5.26 -5.77 -5.95
N TYR A 334 6.37 -6.50 -5.93
CA TYR A 334 7.71 -6.04 -6.30
C TYR A 334 8.06 -6.29 -7.77
N ASP A 335 7.48 -7.32 -8.40
CA ASP A 335 7.82 -7.67 -9.79
C ASP A 335 6.92 -6.97 -10.83
N GLU A 336 6.02 -6.12 -10.36
CA GLU A 336 5.03 -5.36 -11.14
C GLU A 336 4.05 -6.24 -11.94
N SER A 337 3.87 -7.51 -11.57
CA SER A 337 2.81 -8.34 -12.16
C SER A 337 1.42 -7.95 -11.66
N SER A 338 1.34 -7.34 -10.48
CA SER A 338 0.13 -6.81 -9.86
C SER A 338 0.39 -5.51 -9.07
N PHE A 339 -0.64 -5.00 -8.39
CA PHE A 339 -0.52 -3.93 -7.39
C PHE A 339 -0.39 -4.46 -5.94
N GLY A 340 -0.37 -5.79 -5.77
CA GLY A 340 -0.53 -6.49 -4.50
C GLY A 340 -1.95 -6.39 -3.95
N SER A 341 -2.44 -7.47 -3.34
CA SER A 341 -3.88 -7.63 -3.01
C SER A 341 -4.44 -6.58 -2.03
N VAL A 342 -3.61 -6.05 -1.12
CA VAL A 342 -4.07 -4.99 -0.20
C VAL A 342 -4.16 -3.62 -0.88
N ALA A 343 -3.35 -3.38 -1.91
CA ALA A 343 -3.36 -2.18 -2.73
C ALA A 343 -3.50 -0.87 -1.92
N ASP A 344 -4.37 0.06 -2.34
CA ASP A 344 -4.59 1.34 -1.66
C ASP A 344 -5.27 1.25 -0.28
N PHE A 345 -5.82 0.08 0.09
CA PHE A 345 -6.57 -0.10 1.33
C PHE A 345 -5.70 -0.30 2.57
N GLY A 346 -4.38 -0.38 2.44
CA GLY A 346 -3.49 -0.60 3.59
C GLY A 346 -2.21 0.22 3.56
N LEU A 347 -1.75 0.61 4.76
CA LEU A 347 -0.49 1.34 4.97
C LEU A 347 0.71 0.64 4.31
N MET A 348 0.80 -0.68 4.48
CA MET A 348 1.89 -1.49 3.94
C MET A 348 1.66 -1.92 2.47
N GLY A 349 0.52 -1.55 1.89
CA GLY A 349 0.28 -1.60 0.44
C GLY A 349 0.67 -0.27 -0.18
N LEU A 350 -0.25 0.31 -0.95
CA LEU A 350 -0.07 1.58 -1.67
C LEU A 350 -0.65 2.81 -0.93
N GLY A 351 -1.32 2.58 0.21
CA GLY A 351 -2.09 3.57 0.98
C GLY A 351 -1.27 4.67 1.70
N ALA A 352 -0.02 4.88 1.33
CA ALA A 352 0.86 5.94 1.85
C ALA A 352 1.61 6.73 0.76
N ALA A 353 1.43 6.39 -0.51
CA ALA A 353 2.29 6.87 -1.59
C ALA A 353 1.62 7.86 -2.57
N LYS A 354 0.28 7.92 -2.62
CA LYS A 354 -0.48 8.76 -3.56
C LYS A 354 -0.48 10.23 -3.14
N THR A 355 -0.93 11.11 -4.03
CA THR A 355 -0.93 12.57 -3.84
C THR A 355 -1.57 13.01 -2.52
N ASP A 356 -2.69 12.40 -2.14
CA ASP A 356 -3.38 12.70 -0.88
C ASP A 356 -2.86 11.82 0.27
N THR A 357 -2.63 10.53 0.03
CA THR A 357 -2.20 9.59 1.08
C THR A 357 -0.78 9.78 1.56
N LYS A 358 0.09 10.46 0.79
CA LYS A 358 1.41 10.88 1.28
C LYS A 358 1.32 11.95 2.37
N HIS A 359 0.20 12.64 2.50
CA HIS A 359 -0.07 13.65 3.52
C HIS A 359 -1.06 13.18 4.60
N ASN A 360 -1.93 12.23 4.26
CA ASN A 360 -2.82 11.52 5.17
C ASN A 360 -2.83 10.01 4.83
N PRO A 361 -1.83 9.24 5.30
CA PRO A 361 -1.74 7.82 5.00
C PRO A 361 -2.85 7.03 5.69
N VAL A 362 -3.30 5.96 5.02
CA VAL A 362 -4.37 5.09 5.52
C VAL A 362 -3.94 4.33 6.77
N ALA A 363 -4.89 3.81 7.55
CA ALA A 363 -4.56 2.96 8.68
C ALA A 363 -3.92 1.63 8.22
N PRO A 364 -3.11 0.96 9.07
CA PRO A 364 -2.74 -0.42 8.82
C PRO A 364 -3.99 -1.32 8.81
N ASN A 365 -3.99 -2.36 7.97
CA ASN A 365 -5.09 -3.32 7.93
C ASN A 365 -5.32 -3.98 9.30
N GLY A 366 -6.53 -4.48 9.54
CA GLY A 366 -6.95 -5.07 10.81
C GLY A 366 -6.03 -6.19 11.30
N TYR A 367 -5.51 -7.01 10.39
CA TYR A 367 -4.57 -8.07 10.74
C TYR A 367 -3.27 -7.51 11.35
N PHE A 368 -2.65 -6.51 10.74
CA PHE A 368 -1.44 -5.89 11.28
C PHE A 368 -1.72 -5.14 12.59
N ARG A 369 -2.86 -4.46 12.72
CA ARG A 369 -3.29 -3.86 14.00
C ARG A 369 -3.47 -4.93 15.09
N TYR A 370 -3.96 -6.12 14.74
CA TYR A 370 -4.07 -7.26 15.64
C TYR A 370 -2.69 -7.81 16.04
N LEU A 371 -1.77 -7.99 15.09
CA LEU A 371 -0.39 -8.41 15.40
C LEU A 371 0.32 -7.41 16.33
N ALA A 372 0.07 -6.12 16.15
CA ALA A 372 0.60 -5.08 17.02
C ALA A 372 -0.05 -5.03 18.41
N GLY A 373 -1.15 -5.77 18.63
CA GLY A 373 -1.92 -5.73 19.86
C GLY A 373 -2.65 -4.40 20.09
N TRP A 374 -2.96 -3.68 19.02
CA TRP A 374 -3.72 -2.43 19.05
C TRP A 374 -5.24 -2.68 19.04
N VAL A 375 -5.65 -3.83 18.49
CA VAL A 375 -7.04 -4.29 18.49
C VAL A 375 -7.12 -5.74 18.95
N ASP A 376 -8.24 -6.11 19.57
CA ASP A 376 -8.56 -7.49 19.90
C ASP A 376 -9.29 -8.18 18.75
N ALA A 377 -8.96 -9.44 18.47
CA ALA A 377 -9.68 -10.25 17.49
C ALA A 377 -10.65 -11.22 18.19
N THR A 378 -11.95 -11.06 17.94
CA THR A 378 -12.98 -11.97 18.45
C THR A 378 -13.11 -13.17 17.51
N GLU A 379 -12.79 -14.36 18.00
CA GLU A 379 -12.93 -15.61 17.24
C GLU A 379 -14.39 -15.98 17.01
N LEU A 380 -14.76 -16.20 15.75
CA LEU A 380 -16.10 -16.52 15.30
C LEU A 380 -16.25 -17.95 14.80
N ASN A 381 -15.16 -18.70 14.60
CA ASN A 381 -15.25 -20.09 14.13
C ASN A 381 -15.62 -21.06 15.29
N PRO A 382 -16.80 -21.71 15.27
CA PRO A 382 -17.22 -22.66 16.31
C PRO A 382 -16.33 -23.92 16.41
N ASP A 383 -15.63 -24.28 15.33
CA ASP A 383 -14.69 -25.42 15.33
C ASP A 383 -13.39 -25.10 16.09
N VAL A 384 -13.06 -23.81 16.23
CA VAL A 384 -11.90 -23.32 17.01
C VAL A 384 -12.32 -22.92 18.42
N ASN A 385 -13.47 -22.26 18.55
CA ASN A 385 -14.04 -21.85 19.82
C ASN A 385 -15.53 -22.26 19.90
N PRO A 386 -15.88 -23.30 20.69
CA PRO A 386 -17.28 -23.75 20.81
C PRO A 386 -18.26 -22.70 21.33
N ASP A 387 -17.77 -21.64 22.00
CA ASP A 387 -18.55 -20.52 22.50
C ASP A 387 -18.54 -19.31 21.53
N ALA A 388 -18.09 -19.50 20.28
CA ALA A 388 -18.06 -18.47 19.26
C ALA A 388 -19.46 -17.88 19.01
N ILE A 389 -19.53 -16.56 18.92
CA ILE A 389 -20.79 -15.85 18.68
C ILE A 389 -21.23 -16.11 17.24
N GLN A 390 -22.52 -16.43 17.07
CA GLN A 390 -23.17 -16.59 15.77
C GLN A 390 -24.37 -15.63 15.67
N GLY A 391 -24.82 -15.35 14.45
CA GLY A 391 -25.94 -14.46 14.18
C GLY A 391 -25.50 -13.01 13.92
N GLN A 392 -26.40 -12.06 14.18
CA GLN A 392 -26.20 -10.65 13.83
C GLN A 392 -25.16 -9.97 14.73
N LEU A 393 -24.16 -9.37 14.10
CA LEU A 393 -23.06 -8.62 14.69
C LEU A 393 -23.06 -7.18 14.14
N SER A 394 -22.32 -6.30 14.81
CA SER A 394 -22.07 -4.93 14.35
C SER A 394 -20.63 -4.53 14.58
N HIS A 395 -20.07 -3.74 13.66
CA HIS A 395 -18.71 -3.20 13.76
C HIS A 395 -18.67 -1.71 13.44
N THR A 396 -18.05 -0.93 14.33
CA THR A 396 -17.80 0.50 14.13
C THR A 396 -16.40 0.70 13.60
N SER A 397 -16.25 1.46 12.51
CA SER A 397 -14.93 1.71 11.93
C SER A 397 -13.99 2.38 12.94
N GLY A 398 -12.73 1.94 12.98
CA GLY A 398 -11.73 2.39 13.95
C GLY A 398 -11.89 1.83 15.37
N ALA A 399 -12.86 0.95 15.64
CA ALA A 399 -13.01 0.33 16.96
C ALA A 399 -11.77 -0.47 17.40
N ASN A 400 -11.64 -0.67 18.71
CA ASN A 400 -10.55 -1.42 19.35
C ASN A 400 -10.67 -2.95 19.20
N ASN A 401 -11.53 -3.41 18.31
CA ASN A 401 -11.75 -4.83 18.06
C ASN A 401 -11.98 -5.08 16.58
N ILE A 402 -11.72 -6.31 16.16
CA ILE A 402 -12.07 -6.89 14.87
C ILE A 402 -12.62 -8.31 15.11
N PHE A 403 -13.10 -8.94 14.06
CA PHE A 403 -13.49 -10.35 14.11
C PHE A 403 -12.49 -11.21 13.36
N ARG A 404 -12.40 -12.49 13.74
CA ARG A 404 -11.52 -13.48 13.12
C ARG A 404 -12.26 -14.79 12.93
N TRP A 405 -12.03 -15.45 11.80
CA TRP A 405 -12.45 -16.82 11.54
C TRP A 405 -11.20 -17.66 11.22
N SER A 406 -10.72 -18.41 12.21
CA SER A 406 -9.46 -19.16 12.10
C SER A 406 -9.62 -20.50 11.40
N ASN A 407 -8.60 -20.93 10.65
CA ASN A 407 -8.54 -22.29 10.11
C ASN A 407 -8.20 -23.29 11.25
N PRO A 408 -9.08 -24.26 11.59
CA PRO A 408 -8.84 -25.20 12.68
C PRO A 408 -7.69 -26.17 12.40
N ASN A 409 -7.36 -26.39 11.12
CA ASN A 409 -6.31 -27.31 10.70
C ASN A 409 -4.98 -26.60 10.45
N ARG A 410 -4.99 -25.30 10.13
CA ARG A 410 -3.82 -24.44 9.92
C ARG A 410 -3.99 -23.11 10.67
N PRO A 411 -3.72 -23.04 11.98
CA PRO A 411 -4.07 -21.88 12.83
C PRO A 411 -3.46 -20.53 12.45
N GLY A 412 -2.47 -20.50 11.55
CA GLY A 412 -1.92 -19.26 11.00
C GLY A 412 -2.77 -18.67 9.87
N GLU A 413 -3.55 -19.49 9.18
CA GLU A 413 -4.48 -19.07 8.13
C GLU A 413 -5.82 -18.65 8.76
N ALA A 414 -6.36 -17.49 8.37
CA ALA A 414 -7.64 -16.98 8.90
C ALA A 414 -8.23 -15.87 8.03
N PHE A 415 -9.54 -15.65 8.17
CA PHE A 415 -10.18 -14.42 7.74
C PHE A 415 -10.27 -13.42 8.89
N TYR A 416 -10.02 -12.14 8.63
CA TYR A 416 -10.22 -11.03 9.57
C TYR A 416 -11.25 -10.07 9.00
N VAL A 417 -12.21 -9.65 9.83
CA VAL A 417 -13.36 -8.84 9.38
C VAL A 417 -13.42 -7.54 10.18
N GLU A 418 -13.53 -6.42 9.47
CA GLU A 418 -13.66 -5.08 10.04
C GLU A 418 -14.50 -4.16 9.15
N ASN A 419 -15.11 -3.13 9.72
CA ASN A 419 -15.72 -2.03 8.97
C ASN A 419 -14.68 -0.95 8.69
N ILE A 420 -14.56 -0.54 7.44
CA ILE A 420 -13.83 0.65 7.02
C ILE A 420 -14.80 1.71 6.52
N HIS A 421 -14.66 2.92 7.06
CA HIS A 421 -15.40 4.10 6.63
C HIS A 421 -14.43 5.23 6.31
N GLN A 422 -14.62 5.89 5.16
CA GLN A 422 -13.78 6.98 4.65
C GLN A 422 -13.79 8.21 5.57
N SER A 423 -12.97 8.15 6.62
CA SER A 423 -12.85 9.17 7.66
C SER A 423 -11.57 8.99 8.45
N GLY A 424 -11.06 10.07 9.06
CA GLY A 424 -9.83 10.02 9.85
C GLY A 424 -8.63 9.61 8.99
N LEU A 425 -7.88 8.60 9.44
CA LEU A 425 -6.80 8.01 8.65
C LEU A 425 -7.30 7.39 7.34
N ASN A 426 -8.52 6.86 7.31
CA ASN A 426 -9.06 6.17 6.13
C ASN A 426 -9.79 7.11 5.14
N GLU A 427 -9.70 8.43 5.32
CA GLU A 427 -10.41 9.43 4.49
C GLU A 427 -10.21 9.23 2.99
N PHE A 428 -9.01 8.77 2.58
CA PHE A 428 -8.63 8.60 1.18
C PHE A 428 -8.55 7.13 0.74
N GLN A 429 -9.14 6.20 1.49
CA GLN A 429 -9.31 4.84 0.97
C GLN A 429 -10.26 4.83 -0.22
N PRO A 430 -10.13 3.88 -1.17
CA PRO A 430 -10.99 3.83 -2.36
C PRO A 430 -12.48 3.62 -2.06
N ASP A 431 -12.81 2.95 -0.96
CA ASP A 431 -14.19 2.53 -0.64
C ASP A 431 -14.51 2.59 0.87
N SER A 432 -15.80 2.49 1.20
CA SER A 432 -16.32 2.28 2.56
C SER A 432 -17.18 1.01 2.60
N GLY A 433 -16.92 0.11 3.54
CA GLY A 433 -17.68 -1.13 3.66
C GLY A 433 -17.08 -2.09 4.67
N LEU A 434 -17.61 -3.31 4.69
CA LEU A 434 -17.05 -4.42 5.47
C LEU A 434 -15.85 -5.00 4.71
N ALA A 435 -14.65 -4.78 5.21
CA ALA A 435 -13.43 -5.39 4.72
C ALA A 435 -13.26 -6.79 5.30
N ILE A 436 -12.88 -7.73 4.44
CA ILE A 436 -12.56 -9.10 4.80
C ILE A 436 -11.15 -9.38 4.29
N TRP A 437 -10.23 -9.66 5.21
CA TRP A 437 -8.83 -9.95 4.91
C TRP A 437 -8.57 -11.45 5.06
N HIS A 438 -8.23 -12.15 3.98
CA HIS A 438 -7.75 -13.53 4.06
C HIS A 438 -6.23 -13.53 4.24
N VAL A 439 -5.76 -14.12 5.34
CA VAL A 439 -4.35 -14.18 5.68
C VAL A 439 -3.88 -15.62 5.59
N ASP A 440 -2.82 -15.88 4.82
CA ASP A 440 -2.05 -17.13 4.85
C ASP A 440 -0.56 -16.82 5.06
N PRO A 441 0.06 -17.23 6.18
CA PRO A 441 1.46 -16.92 6.49
C PRO A 441 2.48 -17.58 5.54
N ASP A 442 2.07 -18.60 4.78
CA ASP A 442 2.90 -19.23 3.75
C ASP A 442 2.87 -18.42 2.42
N GLY A 443 2.02 -17.40 2.33
CA GLY A 443 1.94 -16.48 1.20
C GLY A 443 3.00 -15.37 1.20
N GLU A 444 3.12 -14.70 0.05
CA GLU A 444 4.04 -13.59 -0.19
C GLU A 444 3.41 -12.50 -1.06
N ASN A 445 4.03 -11.32 -1.13
CA ASN A 445 3.48 -10.14 -1.81
C ASN A 445 3.54 -10.21 -3.35
N ASN A 446 4.42 -11.05 -3.91
CA ASN A 446 4.58 -11.23 -5.37
C ASN A 446 3.87 -12.49 -5.90
N ASN A 447 2.93 -13.05 -5.13
CA ASN A 447 2.21 -14.25 -5.53
C ASN A 447 0.70 -13.99 -5.49
N GLU A 448 0.12 -13.66 -6.64
CA GLU A 448 -1.30 -13.34 -6.80
C GLU A 448 -2.19 -14.55 -6.52
N ALA A 449 -1.65 -15.77 -6.54
CA ALA A 449 -2.39 -16.98 -6.23
C ALA A 449 -2.37 -17.33 -4.74
N LEU A 450 -1.41 -16.79 -3.97
CA LEU A 450 -1.30 -16.98 -2.53
C LEU A 450 -0.69 -15.73 -1.86
N PRO A 451 -1.44 -14.61 -1.77
CA PRO A 451 -0.97 -13.42 -1.07
C PRO A 451 -0.80 -13.69 0.42
N PHE A 452 0.18 -13.03 1.06
CA PHE A 452 0.28 -13.09 2.53
C PHE A 452 -0.96 -12.51 3.23
N VAL A 453 -1.46 -11.39 2.69
CA VAL A 453 -2.72 -10.77 3.09
C VAL A 453 -3.45 -10.44 1.80
N GLN A 454 -4.61 -11.06 1.62
CA GLN A 454 -5.53 -10.82 0.53
C GLN A 454 -6.72 -9.99 1.00
N MET A 455 -7.12 -9.00 0.22
CA MET A 455 -8.42 -8.36 0.38
C MET A 455 -9.45 -9.16 -0.41
N GLU A 456 -10.53 -9.57 0.23
CA GLU A 456 -11.63 -10.21 -0.46
C GLU A 456 -12.49 -9.13 -1.14
N HIS A 457 -12.24 -8.90 -2.43
CA HIS A 457 -12.99 -7.99 -3.30
C HIS A 457 -14.49 -8.33 -3.44
N ALA A 458 -15.37 -7.46 -2.96
CA ALA A 458 -16.83 -7.68 -2.97
C ALA A 458 -17.43 -7.92 -4.37
N ASP A 459 -16.85 -7.31 -5.40
CA ASP A 459 -17.26 -7.51 -6.79
C ASP A 459 -16.64 -8.75 -7.47
N GLY A 460 -15.62 -9.36 -6.83
CA GLY A 460 -14.87 -10.50 -7.32
C GLY A 460 -13.92 -10.21 -8.49
N ASN A 461 -13.68 -8.95 -8.84
CA ASN A 461 -12.86 -8.58 -10.01
C ASN A 461 -11.36 -8.78 -9.77
N ARG A 462 -10.91 -8.63 -8.51
CA ARG A 462 -9.50 -8.73 -8.13
C ARG A 462 -8.63 -7.77 -8.94
N ASP A 463 -9.08 -6.52 -9.03
CA ASP A 463 -8.45 -5.52 -9.88
C ASP A 463 -6.96 -5.28 -9.54
N PRO A 464 -6.55 -5.22 -8.25
CA PRO A 464 -5.14 -5.15 -7.89
C PRO A 464 -4.31 -6.33 -8.38
N GLU A 465 -4.79 -7.55 -8.18
CA GLU A 465 -4.07 -8.78 -8.55
C GLU A 465 -4.03 -9.00 -10.07
N ASN A 466 -4.99 -8.42 -10.81
CA ASN A 466 -5.04 -8.45 -12.27
C ASN A 466 -4.34 -7.25 -12.92
N ALA A 467 -3.69 -6.38 -12.13
CA ALA A 467 -3.06 -5.13 -12.58
C ALA A 467 -4.03 -4.19 -13.34
N ALA A 468 -5.33 -4.27 -13.03
CA ALA A 468 -6.35 -3.46 -13.68
C ALA A 468 -6.45 -2.07 -13.05
N ASN A 469 -6.50 -1.99 -11.71
CA ASN A 469 -6.46 -0.75 -10.93
C ASN A 469 -5.98 -1.04 -9.49
N GLN A 470 -5.74 -0.01 -8.66
CA GLN A 470 -5.21 -0.15 -7.28
C GLN A 470 -6.30 -0.34 -6.20
N GLY A 471 -7.47 -0.79 -6.61
CA GLY A 471 -8.70 -0.83 -5.84
C GLY A 471 -9.63 0.33 -6.20
N ASP A 472 -10.92 0.12 -6.02
CA ASP A 472 -11.98 1.04 -6.37
C ASP A 472 -13.16 0.99 -5.39
N SER A 473 -14.24 1.71 -5.71
CA SER A 473 -15.42 1.87 -4.85
C SER A 473 -16.37 0.67 -4.87
N THR A 474 -15.92 -0.50 -5.33
CA THR A 474 -16.71 -1.73 -5.37
C THR A 474 -16.02 -2.92 -4.69
N ASP A 475 -14.90 -2.66 -4.02
CA ASP A 475 -14.07 -3.68 -3.38
C ASP A 475 -14.52 -4.08 -1.98
N LEU A 476 -15.15 -3.18 -1.20
CA LEU A 476 -15.61 -3.48 0.15
C LEU A 476 -17.10 -3.85 0.14
N PHE A 477 -17.50 -4.76 1.04
CA PHE A 477 -18.88 -5.22 1.06
C PHE A 477 -19.79 -4.17 1.71
N GLU A 478 -20.71 -3.58 0.93
CA GLU A 478 -21.79 -2.72 1.42
C GLU A 478 -23.19 -3.32 1.21
N GLY A 479 -23.26 -4.65 1.19
CA GLY A 479 -24.46 -5.43 0.96
C GLY A 479 -24.11 -6.88 0.65
N GLY A 480 -25.12 -7.69 0.31
CA GLY A 480 -24.92 -9.06 -0.16
C GLY A 480 -24.42 -10.03 0.91
N SER A 481 -23.55 -10.95 0.48
CA SER A 481 -22.98 -12.02 1.30
C SER A 481 -21.52 -12.28 0.92
N PHE A 482 -20.78 -12.93 1.81
CA PHE A 482 -19.46 -13.49 1.54
C PHE A 482 -19.45 -14.95 1.95
N ASP A 483 -19.15 -15.82 1.00
CA ASP A 483 -19.27 -17.26 1.13
C ASP A 483 -18.40 -18.00 0.10
N TYR A 484 -18.41 -19.32 0.14
CA TYR A 484 -17.54 -20.17 -0.66
C TYR A 484 -18.05 -20.43 -2.10
N ASN A 485 -19.34 -20.21 -2.35
CA ASN A 485 -19.96 -20.34 -3.67
C ASN A 485 -19.95 -19.01 -4.45
N ALA A 486 -19.42 -17.94 -3.85
CA ALA A 486 -19.28 -16.64 -4.48
C ALA A 486 -18.69 -16.79 -5.91
N PRO A 487 -19.34 -16.20 -6.93
CA PRO A 487 -18.89 -16.24 -8.32
C PRO A 487 -17.51 -15.59 -8.52
N ALA A 488 -16.43 -16.36 -8.35
CA ALA A 488 -15.07 -15.93 -8.63
C ALA A 488 -14.51 -16.62 -9.89
N THR A 489 -13.76 -15.89 -10.72
CA THR A 489 -13.03 -16.45 -11.86
C THR A 489 -11.53 -16.37 -11.63
N GLY A 490 -10.82 -17.51 -11.67
CA GLY A 490 -9.34 -17.56 -11.62
C GLY A 490 -8.76 -18.34 -10.43
N SER A 491 -7.42 -18.31 -10.28
CA SER A 491 -6.67 -18.79 -9.10
C SER A 491 -6.43 -17.61 -8.13
N GLY A 492 -6.52 -17.83 -6.80
CA GLY A 492 -6.49 -16.75 -5.79
C GLY A 492 -7.86 -16.09 -5.55
N GLN A 493 -8.94 -16.84 -5.70
CA GLN A 493 -10.32 -16.34 -5.77
C GLN A 493 -10.73 -15.49 -4.57
N THR A 494 -11.62 -14.51 -4.80
CA THR A 494 -12.37 -13.87 -3.71
C THR A 494 -13.53 -14.77 -3.30
N ASN A 495 -13.39 -15.48 -2.20
CA ASN A 495 -14.45 -16.27 -1.55
C ASN A 495 -14.00 -16.74 -0.17
N SER A 496 -14.91 -17.39 0.56
CA SER A 496 -14.60 -17.91 1.89
C SER A 496 -13.95 -19.31 1.87
N MET A 497 -13.15 -19.66 0.86
CA MET A 497 -12.41 -20.94 0.85
C MET A 497 -11.05 -20.79 1.55
N TRP A 498 -10.57 -21.86 2.16
CA TRP A 498 -9.17 -21.90 2.56
C TRP A 498 -8.26 -21.94 1.33
N SER A 499 -7.01 -21.52 1.49
CA SER A 499 -6.00 -21.48 0.43
C SER A 499 -5.69 -22.85 -0.17
N ASP A 500 -5.99 -23.94 0.55
CA ASP A 500 -5.90 -25.32 0.03
C ASP A 500 -7.10 -25.75 -0.82
N GLY A 501 -8.10 -24.87 -0.98
CA GLY A 501 -9.33 -25.10 -1.73
C GLY A 501 -10.37 -25.92 -0.98
N SER A 502 -10.26 -26.06 0.35
CA SER A 502 -11.33 -26.62 1.19
C SER A 502 -12.26 -25.55 1.75
N GLU A 503 -13.51 -25.92 2.03
CA GLU A 503 -14.51 -25.00 2.59
C GLU A 503 -14.10 -24.54 4.00
N SER A 504 -14.16 -23.21 4.24
CA SER A 504 -13.89 -22.67 5.58
C SER A 504 -15.07 -22.76 6.54
N GLY A 505 -16.28 -22.97 6.01
CA GLY A 505 -17.53 -22.87 6.76
C GLY A 505 -17.94 -21.43 7.13
N LEU A 506 -17.13 -20.41 6.80
CA LEU A 506 -17.50 -19.03 7.00
C LEU A 506 -18.62 -18.64 6.04
N TYR A 507 -19.68 -18.06 6.59
CA TYR A 507 -20.76 -17.43 5.82
C TYR A 507 -21.10 -16.11 6.48
N ILE A 508 -20.96 -15.01 5.73
CA ILE A 508 -21.37 -13.67 6.16
C ILE A 508 -22.50 -13.21 5.24
N HIS A 509 -23.60 -12.73 5.80
CA HIS A 509 -24.73 -12.24 5.01
C HIS A 509 -25.51 -11.14 5.74
N GLY A 510 -26.51 -10.55 5.07
CA GLY A 510 -27.29 -9.46 5.67
C GLY A 510 -26.42 -8.26 6.02
N ILE A 511 -25.39 -8.00 5.19
CA ILE A 511 -24.47 -6.89 5.33
C ILE A 511 -25.26 -5.60 5.08
N SER A 512 -25.18 -4.64 6.00
CA SER A 512 -25.83 -3.33 5.84
C SER A 512 -25.12 -2.48 4.80
N LEU A 513 -25.77 -1.40 4.36
CA LEU A 513 -25.10 -0.36 3.57
C LEU A 513 -23.90 0.24 4.33
N ALA A 514 -22.94 0.78 3.58
CA ALA A 514 -21.77 1.45 4.10
C ALA A 514 -22.17 2.57 5.07
N SER A 515 -21.60 2.54 6.28
CA SER A 515 -21.81 3.58 7.29
C SER A 515 -20.75 3.48 8.39
N PRO A 516 -20.61 4.50 9.27
CA PRO A 516 -19.66 4.43 10.37
C PRO A 516 -19.83 3.21 11.29
N THR A 517 -21.02 2.60 11.33
CA THR A 517 -21.28 1.36 12.04
C THR A 517 -22.15 0.44 11.21
N MET A 518 -21.55 -0.64 10.71
CA MET A 518 -22.24 -1.62 9.89
C MET A 518 -22.70 -2.82 10.70
N SER A 519 -23.73 -3.50 10.22
CA SER A 519 -24.18 -4.79 10.75
C SER A 519 -24.05 -5.89 9.69
N PHE A 520 -23.77 -7.11 10.13
CA PHE A 520 -23.73 -8.30 9.30
C PHE A 520 -24.11 -9.53 10.14
N THR A 521 -24.40 -10.66 9.52
CA THR A 521 -24.77 -11.91 10.19
C THR A 521 -23.75 -12.98 9.86
N VAL A 522 -23.31 -13.74 10.86
CA VAL A 522 -22.39 -14.88 10.68
C VAL A 522 -23.11 -16.19 10.96
N GLY A 523 -22.90 -17.18 10.09
CA GLY A 523 -23.54 -18.49 10.17
C GLY A 523 -24.81 -18.59 9.33
N GLN A 524 -25.45 -19.76 9.34
CA GLN A 524 -26.57 -20.08 8.45
C GLN A 524 -27.86 -19.31 8.81
N GLU A 525 -28.64 -18.94 7.79
CA GLU A 525 -30.01 -18.47 7.99
C GLU A 525 -30.84 -19.58 8.67
N GLU A 526 -31.51 -19.27 9.80
CA GLU A 526 -32.56 -20.14 10.29
C GLU A 526 -33.66 -20.23 9.21
N ALA A 527 -33.85 -21.44 8.66
CA ALA A 527 -34.92 -21.75 7.72
C ALA A 527 -36.28 -21.38 8.32
N GLY A 528 -36.76 -20.17 8.06
CA GLY A 528 -38.01 -19.67 8.62
C GLY A 528 -38.14 -18.16 8.76
N ASN A 529 -37.07 -17.37 8.62
CA ASN A 529 -37.20 -15.92 8.64
C ASN A 529 -37.44 -15.41 7.20
N THR A 530 -38.67 -15.00 6.91
CA THR A 530 -38.98 -14.24 5.69
C THR A 530 -38.01 -13.07 5.59
N GLN A 531 -37.24 -13.01 4.49
CA GLN A 531 -36.47 -11.84 4.09
C GLN A 531 -37.25 -10.57 4.44
N PRO A 532 -36.67 -9.61 5.17
CA PRO A 532 -37.30 -8.32 5.34
C PRO A 532 -37.63 -7.79 3.93
N THR A 533 -38.81 -7.21 3.74
CA THR A 533 -39.11 -6.35 2.58
C THR A 533 -38.16 -5.16 2.61
N ALA A 534 -36.90 -5.37 2.27
CA ALA A 534 -35.86 -4.38 2.15
C ALA A 534 -35.91 -3.86 0.71
N SER A 535 -36.37 -2.62 0.55
CA SER A 535 -36.21 -1.94 -0.72
C SER A 535 -34.75 -1.49 -0.84
N HIS A 536 -33.96 -2.15 -1.68
CA HIS A 536 -32.62 -1.65 -2.02
C HIS A 536 -32.77 -0.60 -3.12
N HIS A 537 -32.04 0.51 -3.02
CA HIS A 537 -32.09 1.61 -3.98
C HIS A 537 -30.67 2.01 -4.39
N PHE A 538 -30.37 1.87 -5.67
CA PHE A 538 -29.10 2.23 -6.28
C PHE A 538 -29.32 3.40 -7.23
N SER A 539 -28.46 4.42 -7.16
CA SER A 539 -28.56 5.61 -8.01
C SER A 539 -27.19 6.00 -8.54
N ASN A 540 -27.04 6.01 -9.86
CA ASN A 540 -25.76 6.18 -10.53
C ASN A 540 -25.92 6.85 -11.90
N PHE A 541 -24.83 7.41 -12.45
CA PHE A 541 -24.81 8.00 -13.78
C PHE A 541 -24.26 7.00 -14.80
N LEU A 542 -24.89 6.91 -15.98
CA LEU A 542 -24.38 6.18 -17.13
C LEU A 542 -24.15 7.11 -18.32
N TYR A 543 -23.00 6.95 -18.97
CA TYR A 543 -22.71 7.49 -20.28
C TYR A 543 -23.32 6.64 -21.40
N HIS A 544 -23.42 7.22 -22.59
CA HIS A 544 -23.97 6.53 -23.76
C HIS A 544 -23.20 5.23 -24.08
N ASN A 545 -23.93 4.12 -24.18
CA ASN A 545 -23.45 2.74 -24.35
C ASN A 545 -22.66 2.17 -23.18
N GLU A 546 -22.71 2.80 -22.01
CA GLU A 546 -22.14 2.25 -20.78
C GLU A 546 -23.12 1.27 -20.14
N LEU A 547 -22.58 0.26 -19.44
CA LEU A 547 -23.34 -0.63 -18.58
C LEU A 547 -22.82 -0.55 -17.15
N ARG A 548 -23.69 -0.82 -16.20
CA ARG A 548 -23.34 -0.98 -14.79
C ARG A 548 -23.98 -2.23 -14.23
N VAL A 549 -23.20 -2.94 -13.43
CA VAL A 549 -23.65 -4.10 -12.68
C VAL A 549 -24.08 -3.64 -11.29
N GLU A 550 -25.18 -4.18 -10.80
CA GLU A 550 -25.74 -3.88 -9.48
C GLU A 550 -26.09 -5.20 -8.75
N PRO A 551 -25.94 -5.26 -7.42
CA PRO A 551 -25.55 -4.16 -6.54
C PRO A 551 -24.05 -3.86 -6.60
N HIS A 552 -23.69 -2.57 -6.70
CA HIS A 552 -22.33 -2.05 -6.51
C HIS A 552 -21.26 -2.79 -7.33
N GLY A 553 -21.50 -3.03 -8.62
CA GLY A 553 -20.56 -3.75 -9.49
C GLY A 553 -20.59 -5.28 -9.37
N GLY A 554 -21.11 -5.82 -8.26
CA GLY A 554 -21.05 -7.25 -7.93
C GLY A 554 -22.37 -8.00 -8.14
N TRP A 555 -22.76 -8.76 -7.12
CA TRP A 555 -23.92 -9.65 -7.15
C TRP A 555 -24.64 -9.66 -5.79
N PHE A 556 -25.72 -10.41 -5.69
CA PHE A 556 -26.33 -10.77 -4.42
C PHE A 556 -26.73 -12.25 -4.43
N TYR A 557 -26.66 -12.89 -3.26
CA TYR A 557 -27.21 -14.22 -3.05
C TYR A 557 -28.66 -14.13 -2.55
N THR A 558 -29.49 -15.09 -2.92
CA THR A 558 -30.84 -15.26 -2.39
C THR A 558 -31.13 -16.74 -2.18
N GLU A 559 -31.90 -17.11 -1.16
CA GLU A 559 -32.45 -18.47 -0.94
C GLU A 559 -33.66 -18.77 -1.86
N GLY A 560 -34.02 -17.81 -2.72
CA GLY A 560 -35.17 -17.84 -3.59
C GLY A 560 -36.30 -16.95 -3.08
N GLY A 561 -37.20 -16.58 -3.98
CA GLY A 561 -38.24 -15.59 -3.70
C GLY A 561 -38.77 -14.95 -4.97
N THR A 562 -39.64 -13.96 -4.85
CA THR A 562 -40.05 -13.14 -6.01
C THR A 562 -39.53 -11.74 -5.80
N PHE A 563 -38.60 -11.33 -6.64
CA PHE A 563 -38.00 -10.01 -6.61
C PHE A 563 -38.62 -9.13 -7.69
N THR A 564 -38.81 -7.86 -7.38
CA THR A 564 -39.18 -6.85 -8.37
C THR A 564 -38.08 -5.82 -8.51
N PHE A 565 -37.54 -5.68 -9.71
CA PHE A 565 -36.52 -4.69 -10.07
C PHE A 565 -37.22 -3.59 -10.87
N THR A 566 -37.11 -2.33 -10.46
CA THR A 566 -37.64 -1.18 -11.20
C THR A 566 -36.54 -0.18 -11.45
N LEU A 567 -36.36 0.22 -12.70
CA LEU A 567 -35.39 1.20 -13.14
C LEU A 567 -36.12 2.45 -13.62
N GLU A 568 -35.65 3.62 -13.20
CA GLU A 568 -36.12 4.92 -13.70
C GLU A 568 -34.90 5.78 -14.07
N GLY A 569 -34.92 6.42 -15.24
CA GLY A 569 -33.87 7.33 -15.72
C GLY A 569 -34.46 8.51 -16.50
N PRO A 570 -33.64 9.36 -17.13
CA PRO A 570 -34.15 10.58 -17.76
C PRO A 570 -34.93 10.27 -19.03
N SER A 571 -35.95 11.08 -19.33
CA SER A 571 -36.74 10.96 -20.57
C SER A 571 -35.95 11.20 -21.86
N THR A 572 -34.69 11.60 -21.75
CA THR A 572 -33.76 11.84 -22.87
C THR A 572 -32.86 10.64 -23.18
N ALA A 573 -32.98 9.55 -22.42
CA ALA A 573 -32.18 8.34 -22.56
C ALA A 573 -33.06 7.10 -22.73
N ASP A 574 -32.42 6.02 -23.13
CA ASP A 574 -32.95 4.68 -23.34
C ASP A 574 -32.10 3.72 -22.52
N PHE A 575 -32.62 3.31 -21.35
CA PHE A 575 -31.89 2.50 -20.38
C PHE A 575 -32.58 1.14 -20.28
N ASP A 576 -31.83 0.09 -20.59
CA ASP A 576 -32.28 -1.30 -20.51
C ASP A 576 -31.95 -1.90 -19.14
N LEU A 577 -32.78 -2.86 -18.71
CA LEU A 577 -32.59 -3.61 -17.48
C LEU A 577 -32.45 -5.11 -17.80
N TYR A 578 -31.43 -5.75 -17.24
CA TYR A 578 -31.23 -7.19 -17.36
C TYR A 578 -31.00 -7.83 -15.99
N LEU A 579 -31.40 -9.09 -15.84
CA LEU A 579 -31.09 -9.92 -14.69
C LEU A 579 -30.23 -11.10 -15.16
N GLN A 580 -29.13 -11.35 -14.46
CA GLN A 580 -28.29 -12.52 -14.67
C GLN A 580 -28.28 -13.40 -13.43
N GLU A 581 -28.11 -14.71 -13.64
CA GLU A 581 -27.90 -15.72 -12.62
C GLU A 581 -26.53 -16.37 -12.83
N TRP A 582 -25.82 -16.70 -11.75
CA TRP A 582 -24.60 -17.49 -11.84
C TRP A 582 -24.92 -18.98 -11.96
N ASN A 583 -24.45 -19.63 -13.02
CA ASN A 583 -24.70 -21.06 -13.21
C ASN A 583 -23.58 -21.99 -12.68
N GLY A 584 -22.63 -21.44 -11.91
CA GLY A 584 -21.43 -22.15 -11.44
C GLY A 584 -20.20 -21.99 -12.35
N SER A 585 -20.32 -21.32 -13.50
CA SER A 585 -19.19 -21.10 -14.43
C SER A 585 -19.21 -19.75 -15.15
N GLN A 586 -20.40 -19.20 -15.41
CA GLN A 586 -20.59 -17.92 -16.07
C GLN A 586 -21.92 -17.31 -15.68
N TRP A 587 -22.02 -15.99 -15.84
CA TRP A 587 -23.26 -15.25 -15.70
C TRP A 587 -24.16 -15.45 -16.91
N VAL A 588 -25.39 -15.90 -16.69
CA VAL A 588 -26.39 -16.13 -17.73
C VAL A 588 -27.56 -15.19 -17.57
N TYR A 589 -27.98 -14.54 -18.66
CA TYR A 589 -29.18 -13.70 -18.67
C TYR A 589 -30.43 -14.54 -18.45
N VAL A 590 -31.18 -14.24 -17.38
CA VAL A 590 -32.41 -14.95 -17.00
C VAL A 590 -33.67 -14.12 -17.16
N ALA A 591 -33.55 -12.79 -17.20
CA ALA A 591 -34.64 -11.87 -17.55
C ALA A 591 -34.11 -10.56 -18.15
N ALA A 592 -34.96 -9.83 -18.86
CA ALA A 592 -34.66 -8.50 -19.38
C ALA A 592 -35.92 -7.67 -19.61
N SER A 593 -35.80 -6.35 -19.56
CA SER A 593 -36.80 -5.36 -19.94
C SER A 593 -36.07 -4.26 -20.74
N GLN A 594 -36.51 -4.05 -21.99
CA GLN A 594 -35.79 -3.28 -23.02
C GLN A 594 -36.78 -2.41 -23.83
N SER A 595 -37.51 -1.52 -23.15
CA SER A 595 -38.34 -0.55 -23.84
C SER A 595 -37.47 0.52 -24.52
N LEU A 596 -38.07 1.45 -25.27
CA LEU A 596 -37.33 2.60 -25.85
C LEU A 596 -37.27 3.79 -24.86
N SER A 597 -37.32 3.51 -23.56
CA SER A 597 -37.43 4.50 -22.50
C SER A 597 -36.44 4.18 -21.39
N SER A 598 -36.31 5.07 -20.41
CA SER A 598 -35.51 4.78 -19.21
C SER A 598 -36.37 4.28 -18.05
N SER A 599 -37.54 3.70 -18.30
CA SER A 599 -38.41 3.13 -17.26
C SER A 599 -38.62 1.64 -17.53
N GLU A 600 -37.97 0.80 -16.73
CA GLU A 600 -37.96 -0.65 -16.92
C GLU A 600 -38.40 -1.39 -15.65
N SER A 601 -38.96 -2.59 -15.82
CA SER A 601 -39.39 -3.40 -14.70
C SER A 601 -39.27 -4.89 -14.99
N ILE A 602 -38.59 -5.60 -14.08
CA ILE A 602 -38.50 -7.06 -14.09
C ILE A 602 -39.14 -7.59 -12.81
N GLN A 603 -40.07 -8.53 -12.93
CA GLN A 603 -40.50 -9.36 -11.80
C GLN A 603 -40.05 -10.78 -12.07
N TYR A 604 -39.26 -11.36 -11.17
CA TYR A 604 -38.64 -12.67 -11.37
C TYR A 604 -38.72 -13.54 -10.13
N ALA A 605 -39.07 -14.81 -10.31
CA ALA A 605 -39.08 -15.81 -9.24
C ALA A 605 -37.69 -16.49 -9.17
N THR A 606 -36.83 -15.98 -8.30
CA THR A 606 -35.48 -16.49 -8.09
C THR A 606 -35.52 -17.86 -7.39
N GLN A 607 -34.57 -18.72 -7.75
CA GLN A 607 -34.21 -19.91 -6.96
C GLN A 607 -33.06 -19.55 -6.02
N HIS A 608 -32.61 -20.51 -5.21
CA HIS A 608 -31.39 -20.31 -4.43
C HIS A 608 -30.20 -20.13 -5.39
N GLY A 609 -29.40 -19.09 -5.18
CA GLY A 609 -28.25 -18.80 -6.03
C GLY A 609 -27.88 -17.32 -6.10
N TYR A 610 -26.85 -17.03 -6.90
CA TYR A 610 -26.35 -15.66 -7.11
C TYR A 610 -26.99 -15.02 -8.31
N TYR A 611 -27.40 -13.78 -8.13
CA TYR A 611 -27.98 -12.95 -9.17
C TYR A 611 -27.29 -11.59 -9.22
N ARG A 612 -27.28 -10.98 -10.40
CA ARG A 612 -26.86 -9.59 -10.57
C ARG A 612 -27.72 -8.89 -11.60
N VAL A 613 -27.88 -7.59 -11.44
CA VAL A 613 -28.67 -6.73 -12.32
C VAL A 613 -27.71 -5.96 -13.21
N ILE A 614 -28.03 -5.82 -14.49
CA ILE A 614 -27.28 -4.95 -15.41
C ILE A 614 -28.20 -3.83 -15.87
N VAL A 615 -27.78 -2.60 -15.63
CA VAL A 615 -28.38 -1.39 -16.21
C VAL A 615 -27.52 -0.96 -17.38
N HIS A 616 -28.09 -0.88 -18.58
CA HIS A 616 -27.35 -0.55 -19.80
C HIS A 616 -27.93 0.68 -20.48
N SER A 617 -27.11 1.69 -20.73
CA SER A 617 -27.51 2.90 -21.43
C SER A 617 -27.45 2.71 -22.94
N TYR A 618 -28.44 2.03 -23.53
CA TYR A 618 -28.52 1.82 -24.98
C TYR A 618 -28.49 3.13 -25.79
N TYR A 619 -29.10 4.21 -25.28
CA TYR A 619 -29.02 5.54 -25.89
C TYR A 619 -29.08 6.67 -24.86
N GLY A 620 -28.36 7.77 -25.11
CA GLY A 620 -28.35 8.93 -24.21
C GLY A 620 -27.43 8.74 -22.99
N SER A 621 -27.54 9.63 -22.01
CA SER A 621 -26.74 9.57 -20.77
C SER A 621 -27.53 10.22 -19.64
N GLY A 622 -27.29 9.80 -18.40
CA GLY A 622 -27.97 10.37 -17.25
C GLY A 622 -27.92 9.52 -15.99
N TYR A 623 -28.49 10.08 -14.92
CA TYR A 623 -28.70 9.37 -13.67
C TYR A 623 -29.86 8.39 -13.79
N TYR A 624 -29.71 7.19 -13.24
CA TYR A 624 -30.81 6.25 -13.01
C TYR A 624 -31.07 6.03 -11.52
N ASP A 625 -32.24 5.49 -11.22
CA ASP A 625 -32.68 4.97 -9.93
C ASP A 625 -33.15 3.52 -10.13
N LEU A 626 -32.39 2.55 -9.63
CA LEU A 626 -32.76 1.15 -9.59
C LEU A 626 -33.28 0.80 -8.19
N LYS A 627 -34.47 0.22 -8.10
CA LYS A 627 -35.05 -0.26 -6.85
C LYS A 627 -35.35 -1.74 -6.92
N VAL A 628 -35.01 -2.46 -5.85
CA VAL A 628 -35.22 -3.91 -5.72
C VAL A 628 -36.12 -4.15 -4.52
N TYR A 629 -37.23 -4.85 -4.71
CA TYR A 629 -38.26 -5.15 -3.70
C TYR A 629 -38.46 -6.65 -3.49
#